data_AF-A0A9E4DZX4-F1
#
_entry.id   AF-A0A9E4DZX4-F1
#
_cell.length_a   1.000
_cell.length_b   1.000
_cell.length_c   1.000
_cell.angle_alpha   90.00
_cell.angle_beta   90.00
_cell.angle_gamma   90.00
#
_symmetry.space_group_name_H-M   'P 1'
#
loop_
_entity.id
_entity.type
_entity.pdbx_description
1 polymer ?
#
loop_
_entity_poly.entity_id
_entity_poly.type
_entity_poly.pdbx_seq_one_letter_code
_entity_poly.pdbx_strand_id
1 'polypeptide(L)'
;MKLKIPKFLRSSKQKITVPSVLEESKPIEQPQPFDPDGIRYCPQRPFPPYRHVPGVTPHPIRDPEGHSYGLEDDDSPVCLPADWRQTEDYLYGVDLYNFAYWWEAHEAWEGLWNKTEDDCRLFLQGLIQISAALIKYHMRQLRGLQSLSTNGRNKLRQVLTNLDNPTGMYMGMDLPEFLARLDTFCEPFFSDTVSEQTYSHVTVRPLIHLHF
;
A
#
# COMPACT_ATOMS: atom_id res chain seq x y z
N MET A 1 38.46 -49.44 -23.42
CA MET A 1 38.41 -49.76 -21.97
C MET A 1 37.24 -48.98 -21.36
N LYS A 2 36.06 -49.60 -21.25
CA LYS A 2 34.84 -48.97 -20.69
C LYS A 2 34.69 -49.44 -19.24
N LEU A 3 34.88 -48.53 -18.28
CA LEU A 3 34.68 -48.79 -16.85
C LEU A 3 33.18 -48.73 -16.51
N LYS A 4 32.67 -49.81 -15.91
CA LYS A 4 31.32 -49.93 -15.34
C LYS A 4 31.28 -49.23 -13.97
N ILE A 5 30.30 -48.37 -13.74
CA ILE A 5 29.97 -47.78 -12.43
C ILE A 5 28.86 -48.62 -11.78
N PRO A 6 28.90 -48.94 -10.47
CA PRO A 6 27.92 -49.81 -9.82
C PRO A 6 26.60 -49.10 -9.49
N LYS A 7 25.48 -49.86 -9.58
CA LYS A 7 24.14 -49.44 -9.14
C LYS A 7 24.08 -49.34 -7.62
N PHE A 8 23.79 -48.15 -7.09
CA PHE A 8 23.38 -47.96 -5.70
C PHE A 8 21.86 -47.97 -5.54
N LEU A 9 21.44 -48.47 -4.38
CA LEU A 9 20.11 -48.91 -3.96
C LEU A 9 19.02 -47.83 -4.08
N ARG A 10 17.83 -48.23 -4.58
CA ARG A 10 16.59 -47.44 -4.48
C ARG A 10 16.13 -47.44 -3.03
N SER A 11 16.21 -46.28 -2.37
CA SER A 11 15.51 -46.04 -1.10
C SER A 11 14.01 -45.93 -1.35
N SER A 12 13.23 -46.67 -0.56
CA SER A 12 11.77 -46.69 -0.58
C SER A 12 11.23 -45.34 -0.10
N LYS A 13 10.52 -44.61 -0.97
CA LYS A 13 9.79 -43.39 -0.57
C LYS A 13 8.59 -43.83 0.26
N GLN A 14 8.66 -43.64 1.58
CA GLN A 14 7.47 -43.65 2.43
C GLN A 14 6.49 -42.59 1.91
N LYS A 15 5.30 -43.04 1.49
CA LYS A 15 4.15 -42.17 1.21
C LYS A 15 3.70 -41.59 2.55
N ILE A 16 4.07 -40.35 2.82
CA ILE A 16 3.44 -39.54 3.86
C ILE A 16 2.12 -39.06 3.27
N THR A 17 1.02 -39.69 3.68
CA THR A 17 -0.32 -39.22 3.37
C THR A 17 -0.59 -38.02 4.28
N VAL A 18 -0.57 -36.82 3.71
CA VAL A 18 -0.97 -35.58 4.40
C VAL A 18 -2.51 -35.55 4.41
N PRO A 19 -3.18 -35.31 5.55
CA PRO A 19 -4.63 -35.18 5.57
C PRO A 19 -5.05 -33.98 4.72
N SER A 20 -5.83 -34.23 3.66
CA SER A 20 -6.53 -33.21 2.88
C SER A 20 -7.72 -32.71 3.69
N VAL A 21 -7.47 -31.83 4.65
CA VAL A 21 -8.50 -30.93 5.16
C VAL A 21 -8.31 -29.65 4.39
N LEU A 22 -9.15 -29.43 3.37
CA LEU A 22 -9.35 -28.11 2.81
C LEU A 22 -10.00 -27.29 3.93
N GLU A 23 -9.19 -26.63 4.76
CA GLU A 23 -9.67 -25.52 5.55
C GLU A 23 -10.17 -24.48 4.54
N GLU A 24 -11.48 -24.36 4.39
CA GLU A 24 -12.09 -23.24 3.67
C GLU A 24 -11.61 -21.97 4.36
N SER A 25 -10.61 -21.31 3.75
CA SER A 25 -10.09 -20.04 4.25
C SER A 25 -11.25 -19.06 4.31
N LYS A 26 -11.52 -18.48 5.49
CA LYS A 26 -12.53 -17.44 5.66
C LYS A 26 -12.37 -16.38 4.55
N PRO A 27 -13.46 -15.96 3.86
CA PRO A 27 -13.36 -14.98 2.79
C PRO A 27 -12.72 -13.69 3.30
N ILE A 28 -11.79 -13.13 2.51
CA ILE A 28 -11.16 -11.85 2.81
C ILE A 28 -12.23 -10.76 2.67
N GLU A 29 -12.59 -10.14 3.79
CA GLU A 29 -13.56 -9.06 3.84
C GLU A 29 -12.97 -7.75 3.26
N GLN A 30 -13.83 -6.78 2.98
CA GLN A 30 -13.42 -5.43 2.58
C GLN A 30 -12.58 -4.77 3.69
N PRO A 31 -11.44 -4.12 3.38
CA PRO A 31 -10.66 -3.40 4.38
C PRO A 31 -11.50 -2.26 4.97
N GLN A 32 -11.34 -2.05 6.28
CA GLN A 32 -12.05 -1.00 7.00
C GLN A 32 -11.12 0.20 7.22
N PRO A 33 -11.65 1.44 7.17
CA PRO A 33 -10.86 2.62 7.49
C PRO A 33 -10.41 2.57 8.94
N PHE A 34 -9.21 3.09 9.23
CA PHE A 34 -8.74 3.25 10.61
C PHE A 34 -9.55 4.32 11.37
N ASP A 35 -10.15 5.26 10.64
CA ASP A 35 -11.03 6.30 11.15
C ASP A 35 -12.19 6.54 10.17
N PRO A 36 -13.37 5.93 10.38
CA PRO A 36 -14.50 6.05 9.46
C PRO A 36 -15.14 7.44 9.45
N ASP A 37 -14.92 8.24 10.49
CA ASP A 37 -15.45 9.60 10.64
C ASP A 37 -14.38 10.68 10.32
N GLY A 38 -13.30 10.27 9.66
CA GLY A 38 -12.17 11.13 9.31
C GLY A 38 -12.55 12.29 8.37
N ILE A 39 -11.71 13.32 8.36
CA ILE A 39 -11.88 14.46 7.47
C ILE A 39 -11.61 14.03 6.03
N ARG A 40 -12.41 14.56 5.10
CA ARG A 40 -12.20 14.46 3.65
C ARG A 40 -11.72 15.79 3.07
N TYR A 41 -10.64 15.73 2.32
CA TYR A 41 -10.00 16.86 1.64
C TYR A 41 -10.53 17.08 0.21
N CYS A 42 -11.15 16.06 -0.39
CA CYS A 42 -11.85 16.16 -1.68
C CYS A 42 -13.29 15.60 -1.56
N PRO A 43 -14.16 16.20 -0.71
CA PRO A 43 -15.49 15.66 -0.42
C PRO A 43 -16.44 15.64 -1.62
N GLN A 44 -16.19 16.48 -2.64
CA GLN A 44 -17.00 16.58 -3.86
C GLN A 44 -16.90 15.34 -4.75
N ARG A 45 -15.80 14.58 -4.69
CA ARG A 45 -15.62 13.36 -5.46
C ARG A 45 -16.11 12.16 -4.64
N PRO A 46 -17.13 11.40 -5.07
CA PRO A 46 -17.63 10.26 -4.30
C PRO A 46 -16.61 9.12 -4.28
N PHE A 47 -16.58 8.33 -3.20
CA PHE A 47 -15.77 7.12 -3.17
C PHE A 47 -16.28 6.06 -4.15
N PRO A 48 -15.40 5.17 -4.63
CA PRO A 48 -15.79 4.02 -5.44
C PRO A 48 -16.71 3.08 -4.66
N PRO A 49 -17.54 2.27 -5.33
CA PRO A 49 -18.53 1.41 -4.68
C PRO A 49 -17.92 0.30 -3.83
N TYR A 50 -16.64 -0.04 -4.03
CA TYR A 50 -15.90 -1.02 -3.25
C TYR A 50 -14.41 -0.67 -3.21
N ARG A 51 -13.68 -1.21 -2.23
CA ARG A 51 -12.21 -1.15 -2.13
C ARG A 51 -11.63 -2.35 -2.85
N HIS A 52 -10.72 -2.12 -3.79
CA HIS A 52 -10.11 -3.23 -4.51
C HIS A 52 -9.16 -4.02 -3.62
N VAL A 53 -9.39 -5.34 -3.56
CA VAL A 53 -8.48 -6.31 -2.95
C VAL A 53 -8.08 -7.34 -4.01
N PRO A 54 -6.78 -7.43 -4.36
CA PRO A 54 -6.31 -8.34 -5.40
C PRO A 54 -6.72 -9.79 -5.15
N GLY A 55 -7.35 -10.42 -6.14
CA GLY A 55 -7.82 -11.80 -6.07
C GLY A 55 -9.16 -11.99 -5.33
N VAL A 56 -9.82 -10.91 -4.89
CA VAL A 56 -11.08 -10.96 -4.15
C VAL A 56 -12.19 -10.20 -4.88
N THR A 57 -11.91 -8.96 -5.28
CA THR A 57 -12.89 -8.08 -5.96
C THR A 57 -12.61 -7.99 -7.46
N PRO A 58 -13.62 -7.67 -8.30
CA PRO A 58 -13.39 -7.31 -9.70
C PRO A 58 -12.31 -6.24 -9.82
N HIS A 59 -11.40 -6.42 -10.79
CA HIS A 59 -10.32 -5.47 -10.98
C HIS A 59 -10.86 -4.14 -11.54
N PRO A 60 -10.64 -2.98 -10.89
CA PRO A 60 -11.32 -1.74 -11.25
C PRO A 60 -11.18 -1.32 -12.71
N ILE A 61 -9.98 -1.46 -13.28
CA ILE A 61 -9.70 -1.05 -14.67
C ILE A 61 -9.84 -2.19 -15.69
N ARG A 62 -9.54 -3.44 -15.32
CA ARG A 62 -9.36 -4.56 -16.26
C ARG A 62 -10.58 -5.47 -16.39
N ASP A 63 -11.46 -5.43 -15.40
CA ASP A 63 -12.64 -6.29 -15.35
C ASP A 63 -13.88 -5.49 -15.81
N PRO A 64 -14.74 -6.03 -16.69
CA PRO A 64 -15.98 -5.37 -17.09
C PRO A 64 -16.92 -4.97 -15.93
N GLU A 65 -16.84 -5.63 -14.77
CA GLU A 65 -17.57 -5.26 -13.56
C GLU A 65 -16.80 -4.26 -12.67
N GLY A 66 -15.63 -3.83 -13.13
CA GLY A 66 -14.74 -2.90 -12.45
C GLY A 66 -15.27 -1.47 -12.41
N HIS A 67 -15.11 -0.80 -11.26
CA HIS A 67 -15.64 0.55 -11.05
C HIS A 67 -14.98 1.66 -11.89
N SER A 68 -13.86 1.36 -12.55
CA SER A 68 -13.16 2.25 -13.49
C SER A 68 -13.02 1.65 -14.90
N TYR A 69 -13.80 0.61 -15.21
CA TYR A 69 -13.65 -0.11 -16.48
C TYR A 69 -14.03 0.78 -17.67
N GLY A 70 -13.11 0.91 -18.62
CA GLY A 70 -13.31 1.74 -19.81
C GLY A 70 -13.29 3.25 -19.56
N LEU A 71 -12.94 3.69 -18.34
CA LEU A 71 -12.63 5.09 -18.10
C LEU A 71 -11.23 5.41 -18.64
N GLU A 72 -11.09 6.58 -19.25
CA GLU A 72 -9.81 7.10 -19.72
C GLU A 72 -9.11 7.85 -18.58
N ASP A 73 -7.78 7.79 -18.58
CA ASP A 73 -6.98 8.57 -17.64
C ASP A 73 -7.08 10.06 -17.98
N ASP A 74 -7.17 10.91 -16.95
CA ASP A 74 -7.06 12.35 -17.13
C ASP A 74 -5.60 12.71 -17.41
N ASP A 75 -5.31 13.14 -18.64
CA ASP A 75 -3.97 13.57 -19.06
C ASP A 75 -3.72 15.08 -18.88
N SER A 76 -4.55 15.74 -18.08
CA SER A 76 -4.35 17.16 -17.75
C SER A 76 -2.98 17.39 -17.10
N PRO A 77 -2.28 18.48 -17.44
CA PRO A 77 -1.00 18.82 -16.83
C PRO A 77 -1.20 19.14 -15.35
N VAL A 78 -0.21 18.79 -14.53
CA VAL A 78 -0.21 19.06 -13.08
C VAL A 78 0.94 19.97 -12.72
N CYS A 79 0.70 20.93 -11.82
CA CYS A 79 1.72 21.86 -11.33
C CYS A 79 2.16 21.50 -9.89
N LEU A 80 2.58 20.25 -9.70
CA LEU A 80 3.11 19.79 -8.42
C LEU A 80 4.62 20.05 -8.32
N PRO A 81 5.15 20.36 -7.11
CA PRO A 81 4.46 20.36 -5.81
C PRO A 81 3.75 21.68 -5.45
N ALA A 82 3.86 22.73 -6.28
CA ALA A 82 3.40 24.09 -5.94
C ALA A 82 1.88 24.17 -5.68
N ASP A 83 1.08 23.56 -6.54
CA ASP A 83 -0.39 23.68 -6.53
C ASP A 83 -1.07 22.48 -5.85
N TRP A 84 -0.40 21.82 -4.90
CA TRP A 84 -0.94 20.61 -4.25
C TRP A 84 -2.33 20.82 -3.63
N ARG A 85 -2.64 22.04 -3.17
CA ARG A 85 -3.95 22.40 -2.58
C ARG A 85 -5.08 22.41 -3.61
N GLN A 86 -4.75 22.54 -4.89
CA GLN A 86 -5.70 22.60 -6.01
C GLN A 86 -5.73 21.30 -6.81
N THR A 87 -4.72 20.43 -6.66
CA THR A 87 -4.66 19.14 -7.35
C THR A 87 -5.64 18.14 -6.72
N GLU A 88 -6.83 18.03 -7.31
CA GLU A 88 -7.89 17.15 -6.78
C GLU A 88 -7.47 15.69 -6.65
N ASP A 89 -6.71 15.13 -7.59
CA ASP A 89 -6.22 13.75 -7.52
C ASP A 89 -5.29 13.52 -6.32
N TYR A 90 -4.51 14.53 -5.94
CA TYR A 90 -3.64 14.43 -4.76
C TYR A 90 -4.49 14.37 -3.49
N LEU A 91 -5.41 15.32 -3.34
CA LEU A 91 -6.32 15.39 -2.19
C LEU A 91 -7.24 14.16 -2.11
N TYR A 92 -7.75 13.70 -3.24
CA TYR A 92 -8.59 12.52 -3.33
C TYR A 92 -7.82 11.23 -3.03
N GLY A 93 -6.56 11.12 -3.46
CA GLY A 93 -5.69 10.01 -3.05
C GLY A 93 -5.49 9.95 -1.53
N VAL A 94 -5.38 11.10 -0.86
CA VAL A 94 -5.32 11.17 0.62
C VAL A 94 -6.64 10.69 1.25
N ASP A 95 -7.79 11.11 0.71
CA ASP A 95 -9.09 10.61 1.16
C ASP A 95 -9.19 9.09 1.00
N LEU A 96 -8.87 8.58 -0.19
CA LEU A 96 -8.91 7.15 -0.49
C LEU A 96 -8.01 6.36 0.48
N TYR A 97 -6.78 6.85 0.71
CA TYR A 97 -5.83 6.22 1.62
C TYR A 97 -6.36 6.16 3.06
N ASN A 98 -6.85 7.28 3.59
CA ASN A 98 -7.37 7.36 4.95
C ASN A 98 -8.62 6.50 5.14
N PHE A 99 -9.42 6.34 4.08
CA PHE A 99 -10.64 5.54 4.09
C PHE A 99 -10.46 4.08 3.65
N ALA A 100 -9.22 3.60 3.60
CA ALA A 100 -8.80 2.24 3.27
C ALA A 100 -9.04 1.78 1.81
N TYR A 101 -9.29 2.70 0.89
CA TYR A 101 -9.22 2.45 -0.56
C TYR A 101 -7.75 2.51 -1.03
N TRP A 102 -6.89 1.67 -0.44
CA TRP A 102 -5.44 1.79 -0.64
C TRP A 102 -4.99 1.47 -2.06
N TRP A 103 -5.71 0.61 -2.77
CA TRP A 103 -5.41 0.38 -4.19
C TRP A 103 -5.81 1.60 -5.02
N GLU A 104 -6.96 2.18 -4.77
CA GLU A 104 -7.41 3.36 -5.50
C GLU A 104 -6.56 4.60 -5.17
N ALA A 105 -6.09 4.73 -3.93
CA ALA A 105 -5.13 5.76 -3.54
C ALA A 105 -3.80 5.59 -4.29
N HIS A 106 -3.35 4.34 -4.45
CA HIS A 106 -2.19 4.01 -5.28
C HIS A 106 -2.37 4.51 -6.72
N GLU A 107 -3.48 4.17 -7.38
CA GLU A 107 -3.72 4.62 -8.76
C GLU A 107 -3.85 6.14 -8.88
N ALA A 108 -4.57 6.78 -7.95
CA ALA A 108 -4.74 8.24 -7.94
C ALA A 108 -3.38 8.97 -7.88
N TRP A 109 -2.43 8.43 -7.12
CA TRP A 109 -1.07 8.98 -7.06
C TRP A 109 -0.16 8.50 -8.18
N GLU A 110 -0.41 7.36 -8.82
CA GLU A 110 0.38 6.87 -9.96
C GLU A 110 0.25 7.78 -11.18
N GLY A 111 -0.95 8.30 -11.47
CA GLY A 111 -1.17 9.29 -12.51
C GLY A 111 -0.34 10.57 -12.30
N LEU A 112 -0.28 11.07 -11.06
CA LEU A 112 0.55 12.22 -10.68
C LEU A 112 2.04 11.89 -10.72
N TRP A 113 2.42 10.70 -10.25
CA TRP A 113 3.81 10.23 -10.22
C TRP A 113 4.41 10.18 -11.63
N ASN A 114 3.64 9.73 -12.63
CA ASN A 114 4.08 9.69 -14.02
C ASN A 114 4.38 11.08 -14.60
N LYS A 115 3.72 12.13 -14.09
CA LYS A 115 3.81 13.52 -14.58
C LYS A 115 4.73 14.42 -13.74
N THR A 116 5.39 13.87 -12.72
CA THR A 116 6.25 14.61 -11.80
C THR A 116 7.68 14.10 -11.83
N GLU A 117 8.60 14.94 -11.37
CA GLU A 117 10.05 14.67 -11.33
C GLU A 117 10.61 14.93 -9.92
N ASP A 118 11.89 14.61 -9.74
CA ASP A 118 12.67 14.88 -8.52
C ASP A 118 11.99 14.43 -7.21
N ASP A 119 12.02 15.29 -6.19
CA ASP A 119 11.48 14.99 -4.86
C ASP A 119 9.96 14.79 -4.87
N CYS A 120 9.23 15.42 -5.80
CA CYS A 120 7.79 15.24 -5.91
C CYS A 120 7.46 13.82 -6.39
N ARG A 121 8.18 13.36 -7.42
CA ARG A 121 8.09 11.99 -7.90
C ARG A 121 8.48 11.00 -6.81
N LEU A 122 9.56 11.29 -6.06
CA LEU A 122 10.02 10.41 -4.98
C LEU A 122 9.02 10.33 -3.82
N PHE A 123 8.40 11.45 -3.46
CA PHE A 123 7.36 11.56 -2.44
C PHE A 123 6.12 10.74 -2.81
N LEU A 124 5.57 10.95 -4.01
CA LEU A 124 4.41 10.20 -4.50
C LEU A 124 4.71 8.71 -4.57
N GLN A 125 5.91 8.32 -5.03
CA GLN A 125 6.34 6.92 -5.02
C GLN A 125 6.40 6.33 -3.61
N GLY A 126 6.78 7.12 -2.61
CA GLY A 126 6.73 6.75 -1.21
C GLY A 126 5.29 6.42 -0.78
N LEU A 127 4.35 7.33 -1.02
CA LEU A 127 2.93 7.15 -0.67
C LEU A 127 2.28 5.95 -1.40
N ILE A 128 2.59 5.77 -2.67
CA ILE A 128 2.23 4.60 -3.50
C ILE A 128 2.67 3.30 -2.80
N GLN A 129 3.94 3.22 -2.38
CA GLN A 129 4.48 2.03 -1.74
C GLN A 129 3.88 1.78 -0.35
N ILE A 130 3.61 2.82 0.44
CA ILE A 130 2.91 2.68 1.72
C ILE A 130 1.48 2.17 1.51
N SER A 131 0.75 2.67 0.51
CA SER A 131 -0.59 2.17 0.17
C SER A 131 -0.57 0.70 -0.19
N ALA A 132 0.36 0.29 -1.07
CA ALA A 132 0.56 -1.10 -1.41
C ALA A 132 0.94 -1.96 -0.19
N ALA A 133 1.72 -1.42 0.74
CA ALA A 133 2.05 -2.10 2.00
C ALA A 133 0.80 -2.35 2.86
N LEU A 134 -0.14 -1.41 2.94
CA LEU A 134 -1.39 -1.58 3.69
C LEU A 134 -2.33 -2.63 3.06
N ILE A 135 -2.33 -2.77 1.73
CA ILE A 135 -2.99 -3.91 1.06
C ILE A 135 -2.35 -5.23 1.53
N LYS A 136 -1.01 -5.30 1.60
CA LYS A 136 -0.32 -6.50 2.10
C LYS A 136 -0.58 -6.77 3.57
N TYR A 137 -0.70 -5.74 4.40
CA TYR A 137 -1.15 -5.84 5.78
C TYR A 137 -2.54 -6.47 5.89
N HIS A 138 -3.51 -5.98 5.10
CA HIS A 138 -4.87 -6.53 5.06
C HIS A 138 -4.89 -8.00 4.63
N MET A 139 -4.11 -8.34 3.61
CA MET A 139 -4.01 -9.71 3.07
C MET A 139 -3.13 -10.65 3.92
N ARG A 140 -2.61 -10.22 5.08
CA ARG A 140 -1.68 -10.99 5.94
C ARG A 140 -0.40 -11.43 5.22
N GLN A 141 0.07 -10.64 4.26
CA GLN A 141 1.26 -10.92 3.45
C GLN A 141 2.49 -10.21 4.03
N LEU A 142 3.04 -10.78 5.12
CA LEU A 142 4.11 -10.16 5.92
C LEU A 142 5.32 -9.69 5.10
N ARG A 143 5.86 -10.53 4.22
CA ARG A 143 7.05 -10.17 3.41
C ARG A 143 6.78 -8.96 2.51
N GLY A 144 5.59 -8.90 1.92
CA GLY A 144 5.17 -7.79 1.07
C GLY A 144 5.01 -6.50 1.88
N LEU A 145 4.37 -6.60 3.05
CA LEU A 145 4.22 -5.49 3.99
C LEU A 145 5.59 -4.95 4.42
N GLN A 146 6.51 -5.81 4.84
CA GLN A 146 7.85 -5.40 5.29
C GLN A 146 8.64 -4.72 4.17
N SER A 147 8.66 -5.31 2.97
CA SER A 147 9.41 -4.76 1.85
C SER A 147 8.87 -3.41 1.38
N LEU A 148 7.55 -3.32 1.14
CA LEU A 148 6.91 -2.11 0.63
C LEU A 148 6.93 -0.99 1.67
N SER A 149 6.66 -1.28 2.94
CA SER A 149 6.71 -0.27 4.01
C SER A 149 8.12 0.26 4.24
N THR A 150 9.14 -0.59 4.14
CA THR A 150 10.55 -0.15 4.24
C THR A 150 10.90 0.76 3.07
N ASN A 151 10.60 0.35 1.85
CA ASN A 151 10.93 1.13 0.66
C ASN A 151 10.19 2.48 0.64
N GLY A 152 8.88 2.48 0.96
CA GLY A 152 8.07 3.69 1.00
C GLY A 152 8.57 4.68 2.04
N ARG A 153 8.81 4.22 3.28
CA ARG A 153 9.35 5.07 4.35
C ARG A 153 10.73 5.63 4.01
N ASN A 154 11.60 4.84 3.38
CA ASN A 154 12.93 5.30 2.98
C ASN A 154 12.86 6.43 1.93
N LYS A 155 11.93 6.34 0.98
CA LYS A 155 11.69 7.42 0.00
C LYS A 155 11.20 8.71 0.67
N LEU A 156 10.23 8.59 1.58
CA LEU A 156 9.72 9.74 2.34
C LEU A 156 10.80 10.39 3.22
N ARG A 157 11.68 9.58 3.85
CA ARG A 157 12.85 10.09 4.59
C ARG A 157 13.86 10.80 3.69
N GLN A 158 14.07 10.29 2.47
CA GLN A 158 14.96 10.92 1.50
C GLN A 158 14.39 12.28 1.06
N VAL A 159 13.08 12.36 0.78
CA VAL A 159 12.42 13.65 0.52
C VAL A 159 12.64 14.59 1.70
N LEU A 160 12.38 14.16 2.94
CA LEU A 160 12.61 14.96 4.14
C LEU A 160 14.06 15.46 4.26
N THR A 161 15.04 14.64 3.88
CA THR A 161 16.47 15.01 3.92
C THR A 161 16.82 16.05 2.86
N ASN A 162 16.12 16.04 1.72
CA ASN A 162 16.32 16.99 0.62
C ASN A 162 15.62 18.34 0.86
N LEU A 163 14.74 18.45 1.87
CA LEU A 163 14.05 19.70 2.17
C LEU A 163 14.99 20.72 2.82
N ASP A 164 15.03 21.92 2.26
CA ASP A 164 15.65 23.09 2.89
C ASP A 164 14.78 23.70 4.01
N ASN A 165 13.59 23.15 4.25
CA ASN A 165 12.60 23.64 5.20
C ASN A 165 12.76 22.97 6.57
N PRO A 166 13.00 23.73 7.67
CA PRO A 166 13.21 23.17 9.01
C PRO A 166 11.95 22.50 9.61
N THR A 167 10.76 22.79 9.08
CA THR A 167 9.52 22.16 9.57
C THR A 167 9.31 20.75 9.02
N GLY A 168 9.98 20.38 7.93
CA GLY A 168 9.73 19.08 7.26
C GLY A 168 8.37 19.00 6.54
N MET A 169 7.67 20.11 6.37
CA MET A 169 6.41 20.17 5.63
C MET A 169 6.64 20.01 4.13
N TYR A 170 5.93 19.05 3.50
CA TYR A 170 5.94 18.83 2.06
C TYR A 170 4.54 18.52 1.54
N MET A 171 4.07 19.29 0.56
CA MET A 171 2.73 19.17 -0.02
C MET A 171 1.60 19.11 1.04
N GLY A 172 1.74 19.89 2.11
CA GLY A 172 0.76 19.94 3.21
C GLY A 172 0.93 18.86 4.27
N MET A 173 1.82 17.88 4.09
CA MET A 173 2.09 16.84 5.09
C MET A 173 3.28 17.21 5.98
N ASP A 174 3.12 17.04 7.30
CA ASP A 174 4.24 16.97 8.24
C ASP A 174 4.94 15.60 8.06
N LEU A 175 6.02 15.56 7.27
CA LEU A 175 6.74 14.32 7.00
C LEU A 175 7.34 13.69 8.26
N PRO A 176 8.01 14.43 9.18
CA PRO A 176 8.47 13.88 10.44
C PRO A 176 7.37 13.19 11.24
N GLU A 177 6.22 13.84 11.44
CA GLU A 177 5.11 13.28 12.18
C GLU A 177 4.54 12.02 11.50
N PHE A 178 4.33 12.09 10.18
CA PHE A 178 3.81 10.95 9.42
C PHE A 178 4.76 9.75 9.43
N LEU A 179 6.08 9.99 9.27
CA LEU A 179 7.10 8.95 9.34
C LEU A 179 7.16 8.30 10.72
N ALA A 180 7.13 9.08 11.79
CA ALA A 180 7.08 8.55 13.15
C ALA A 180 5.86 7.66 13.36
N ARG A 181 4.70 8.09 12.85
CA ARG A 181 3.45 7.32 12.89
C ARG A 181 3.56 6.00 12.14
N LEU A 182 4.13 6.03 10.92
CA LEU A 182 4.37 4.83 10.12
C LEU A 182 5.38 3.89 10.79
N ASP A 183 6.40 4.42 11.45
CA ASP A 183 7.40 3.62 12.16
C ASP A 183 6.77 2.87 13.32
N THR A 184 6.00 3.55 14.17
CA THR A 184 5.26 2.91 15.26
C THR A 184 4.22 1.90 14.74
N PHE A 185 3.52 2.20 13.63
CA PHE A 185 2.59 1.25 13.01
C PHE A 185 3.31 -0.01 12.52
N CYS A 186 4.47 0.15 11.90
CA CYS A 186 5.20 -0.95 11.27
C CYS A 186 5.99 -1.79 12.28
N GLU A 187 6.48 -1.21 13.37
CA GLU A 187 7.39 -1.82 14.34
C GLU A 187 7.02 -3.27 14.73
N PRO A 188 5.76 -3.60 15.10
CA PRO A 188 5.41 -4.95 15.51
C PRO A 188 5.65 -6.02 14.42
N PHE A 189 5.57 -5.64 13.15
CA PHE A 189 5.74 -6.53 12.00
C PHE A 189 7.22 -6.82 11.66
N PHE A 190 8.17 -6.21 12.36
CA PHE A 190 9.60 -6.46 12.21
C PHE A 190 10.20 -7.22 13.40
N SER A 191 9.36 -7.70 14.33
CA SER A 191 9.79 -8.55 15.44
C SER A 191 10.13 -9.98 14.98
N ASP A 192 10.91 -10.70 15.79
CA ASP A 192 11.26 -12.11 15.53
C ASP A 192 10.04 -13.04 15.47
N THR A 193 8.92 -12.64 16.07
CA THR A 193 7.67 -13.42 16.10
C THR A 193 6.48 -12.54 15.77
N VAL A 194 5.98 -12.65 14.54
CA VAL A 194 4.74 -12.02 14.09
C VAL A 194 3.62 -13.05 14.08
N SER A 195 2.49 -12.72 14.71
CA SER A 195 1.32 -13.60 14.79
C SER A 195 0.04 -12.88 14.36
N GLU A 196 -1.10 -13.58 14.29
CA GLU A 196 -2.40 -12.96 13.99
C GLU A 196 -2.81 -11.87 14.99
N GLN A 197 -2.36 -11.97 16.24
CA GLN A 197 -2.58 -10.92 17.25
C GLN A 197 -1.90 -9.61 16.85
N THR A 198 -0.73 -9.68 16.19
CA THR A 198 -0.01 -8.49 15.69
C THR A 198 -0.86 -7.69 14.71
N TYR A 199 -1.65 -8.36 13.86
CA TYR A 199 -2.54 -7.70 12.91
C TYR A 199 -3.80 -7.11 13.56
N SER A 200 -4.21 -7.66 14.70
CA SER A 200 -5.44 -7.27 15.40
C SER A 200 -5.22 -6.11 16.39
N HIS A 201 -3.98 -5.91 16.84
CA HIS A 201 -3.62 -4.89 17.83
C HIS A 201 -2.96 -3.67 17.16
N VAL A 202 -3.78 -2.83 16.52
CA VAL A 202 -3.32 -1.56 15.94
C VAL A 202 -3.26 -0.49 17.02
N THR A 203 -2.05 -0.11 17.42
CA THR A 203 -1.81 0.90 18.48
C THR A 203 -1.80 2.33 17.95
N VAL A 204 -1.47 2.52 16.67
CA VAL A 204 -1.46 3.81 16.00
C VAL A 204 -2.09 3.67 14.62
N ARG A 205 -2.81 4.70 14.18
CA ARG A 205 -3.49 4.72 12.88
C ARG A 205 -2.58 5.45 11.88
N PRO A 206 -2.10 4.83 10.80
CA PRO A 206 -1.16 5.46 9.87
C PRO A 206 -1.85 6.46 8.92
N LEU A 207 -2.73 7.33 9.43
CA LEU A 207 -3.48 8.32 8.67
C LEU A 207 -2.57 9.45 8.16
N ILE A 208 -2.93 10.04 7.03
CA ILE A 208 -2.32 11.26 6.49
C ILE A 208 -3.15 12.46 6.94
N HIS A 209 -2.48 13.49 7.46
CA HIS A 209 -3.11 14.79 7.77
C HIS A 209 -2.48 15.86 6.87
N LEU A 210 -3.34 16.67 6.24
CA LEU A 210 -2.92 17.83 5.46
C LEU A 210 -3.16 19.13 6.23
N HIS A 211 -2.17 20.01 6.19
CA HIS A 211 -2.17 21.35 6.76
C HIS A 211 -2.36 22.38 5.64
N PHE A 212 -3.46 23.13 5.70
CA PHE A 212 -3.82 24.15 4.71
C PHE A 212 -3.24 25.51 5.04
#